data_AF-N9LJ66-F1
#
_entry.id   AF-N9LJ66-F1
#
_cell.length_a   1.000
_cell.length_b   1.000
_cell.length_c   1.000
_cell.angle_alpha   90.00
_cell.angle_beta   90.00
_cell.angle_gamma   90.00
#
_symmetry.space_group_name_H-M   'P 1'
#
loop_
_entity.id
_entity.type
_entity.pdbx_description
1 polymer ?
#
loop_
_entity_poly.entity_id
_entity_poly.type
_entity_poly.pdbx_seq_one_letter_code
_entity_poly.pdbx_strand_id
1 'polypeptide(L)'
;MTKARLKLHVRILSENEIAFGPGKAELLEAIQRTGSISQAAKCMNMSYRRAWQLVETMNQCFRSNLVETQTGGTHGGGAVVTELGQLVLNKFRIMEQQAIQAVESEFEELSNYMKVK
;
A
#
# COMPACT_ATOMS: atom_id res chain seq x y z
N MET A 1 -21.44 -23.72 -0.95
CA MET A 1 -21.90 -22.84 0.14
C MET A 1 -21.02 -21.60 0.12
N THR A 2 -21.55 -20.47 -0.31
CA THR A 2 -20.77 -19.23 -0.45
C THR A 2 -20.51 -18.65 0.94
N LYS A 3 -19.32 -18.87 1.50
CA LYS A 3 -18.92 -18.34 2.81
C LYS A 3 -18.75 -16.83 2.66
N ALA A 4 -19.48 -16.03 3.45
CA ALA A 4 -19.34 -14.58 3.44
C ALA A 4 -17.87 -14.18 3.58
N ARG A 5 -17.44 -13.11 2.90
CA ARG A 5 -16.05 -12.62 2.94
C ARG A 5 -16.00 -11.18 3.42
N LEU A 6 -15.23 -10.94 4.47
CA LEU A 6 -14.88 -9.60 4.92
C LEU A 6 -13.73 -9.04 4.08
N LYS A 7 -13.86 -7.78 3.66
CA LYS A 7 -12.78 -7.01 3.04
C LYS A 7 -12.66 -5.66 3.74
N LEU A 8 -11.55 -5.46 4.43
CA LEU A 8 -11.24 -4.24 5.17
C LEU A 8 -10.15 -3.45 4.44
N HIS A 9 -10.30 -2.12 4.40
CA HIS A 9 -9.32 -1.22 3.80
C HIS A 9 -8.92 -0.15 4.81
N VAL A 10 -7.74 -0.31 5.42
CA VAL A 10 -7.16 0.70 6.33
C VAL A 10 -6.57 1.84 5.49
N ARG A 11 -6.90 3.09 5.81
CA ARG A 11 -6.28 4.29 5.20
C ARG A 11 -5.87 5.27 6.29
N ILE A 12 -4.64 5.76 6.20
CA ILE A 12 -4.08 6.79 7.06
C ILE A 12 -4.22 8.12 6.31
N LEU A 13 -4.89 9.09 6.93
CA LEU A 13 -5.08 10.43 6.38
C LEU A 13 -4.11 11.41 7.03
N SER A 14 -3.64 12.38 6.25
CA SER A 14 -2.88 13.54 6.72
C SER A 14 -3.52 14.76 6.09
N GLU A 15 -4.16 15.60 6.91
CA GLU A 15 -4.96 16.74 6.45
C GLU A 15 -5.97 16.31 5.38
N ASN A 16 -5.77 16.71 4.12
CA ASN A 16 -6.65 16.43 2.99
C ASN A 16 -6.16 15.29 2.09
N GLU A 17 -5.07 14.62 2.44
CA GLU A 17 -4.43 13.58 1.63
C GLU A 17 -4.53 12.20 2.28
N ILE A 18 -4.61 11.15 1.46
CA ILE A 18 -4.41 9.78 1.93
C ILE A 18 -2.90 9.55 2.01
N ALA A 19 -2.31 9.80 3.17
CA ALA A 19 -0.89 9.61 3.43
C ALA A 19 -0.44 8.17 3.11
N PHE A 20 -1.20 7.17 3.56
CA PHE A 20 -0.86 5.76 3.35
C PHE A 20 -2.09 4.87 3.31
N GLY A 21 -2.01 3.75 2.59
CA GLY A 21 -3.12 2.82 2.40
C GLY A 21 -2.73 1.65 1.48
N PRO A 22 -3.66 0.75 1.13
CA PRO A 22 -3.33 -0.53 0.52
C PRO A 22 -2.62 -0.38 -0.83
N GLY A 23 -3.09 0.54 -1.68
CA GLY A 23 -2.45 0.81 -2.98
C GLY A 23 -1.06 1.45 -2.86
N LYS A 24 -0.78 2.20 -1.79
CA LYS A 24 0.56 2.75 -1.52
C LYS A 24 1.50 1.69 -0.94
N ALA A 25 0.99 0.81 -0.08
CA ALA A 25 1.70 -0.36 0.42
C ALA A 25 2.10 -1.32 -0.72
N GLU A 26 1.15 -1.67 -1.60
CA GLU A 26 1.40 -2.50 -2.79
C GLU A 26 2.43 -1.86 -3.74
N LEU A 27 2.41 -0.52 -3.88
CA LEU A 27 3.39 0.21 -4.68
C LEU A 27 4.79 0.13 -4.07
N LEU A 28 4.94 0.28 -2.76
CA LEU A 28 6.24 0.11 -2.10
C LEU A 28 6.77 -1.31 -2.27
N GLU A 29 5.94 -2.34 -2.09
CA GLU A 29 6.34 -3.74 -2.31
C GLU A 29 6.77 -4.00 -3.76
N ALA A 30 6.04 -3.42 -4.73
CA ALA A 30 6.39 -3.53 -6.13
C ALA A 30 7.71 -2.82 -6.45
N ILE A 31 7.96 -1.64 -5.86
CA ILE A 31 9.25 -0.93 -6.00
C ILE A 31 10.39 -1.74 -5.35
N GLN A 32 10.19 -2.31 -4.16
CA GLN A 32 11.20 -3.18 -3.52
C GLN A 32 11.59 -4.35 -4.42
N ARG A 33 10.61 -4.99 -5.07
CA ARG A 33 10.84 -6.15 -5.94
C ARG A 33 11.51 -5.76 -7.26
N THR A 34 11.17 -4.61 -7.83
CA THR A 34 11.57 -4.23 -9.21
C THR A 34 12.73 -3.25 -9.26
N GLY A 35 13.01 -2.53 -8.17
CA GLY A 35 13.95 -1.40 -8.16
C GLY A 35 13.53 -0.24 -9.05
N SER A 36 12.25 -0.15 -9.46
CA SER A 36 11.79 0.82 -10.45
C SER A 36 10.32 1.22 -10.29
N ILE A 37 10.05 2.53 -10.24
CA ILE A 37 8.68 3.07 -10.23
C ILE A 37 7.94 2.71 -11.53
N SER A 38 8.63 2.69 -12.68
CA SER A 38 7.99 2.41 -13.96
C SER A 38 7.60 0.94 -14.11
N GLN A 39 8.43 0.01 -13.63
CA GLN A 39 8.09 -1.40 -13.60
C GLN A 39 7.01 -1.71 -12.56
N ALA A 40 7.08 -1.09 -11.37
CA ALA A 40 6.04 -1.20 -10.36
C ALA A 40 4.67 -0.73 -10.88
N ALA A 41 4.62 0.41 -11.59
CA ALA A 41 3.42 0.91 -12.22
C ALA A 41 2.82 -0.09 -13.22
N LYS A 42 3.67 -0.72 -14.06
CA LYS A 42 3.25 -1.78 -15.00
C LYS A 42 2.69 -3.00 -14.26
N CYS A 43 3.35 -3.48 -13.21
CA CYS A 43 2.86 -4.61 -12.40
C CYS A 43 1.49 -4.34 -11.78
N MET A 44 1.20 -3.08 -11.47
CA MET A 44 -0.06 -2.66 -10.85
C MET A 44 -1.10 -2.16 -11.87
N ASN A 45 -0.87 -2.36 -13.18
CA ASN A 45 -1.75 -1.90 -14.26
C ASN A 45 -2.12 -0.41 -14.15
N MET A 46 -1.17 0.44 -13.77
CA MET A 46 -1.36 1.89 -13.68
C MET A 46 -0.34 2.67 -14.50
N SER A 47 -0.64 3.94 -14.80
CA SER A 47 0.30 4.81 -15.50
C SER A 47 1.50 5.16 -14.61
N TYR A 48 2.66 5.39 -15.24
CA TYR A 48 3.84 5.89 -14.53
C TYR A 48 3.54 7.19 -13.76
N ARG A 49 2.80 8.13 -14.38
CA ARG A 49 2.36 9.38 -13.73
C ARG A 49 1.59 9.10 -12.44
N ARG A 50 0.69 8.10 -12.44
CA ARG A 50 -0.08 7.74 -11.24
C ARG A 50 0.83 7.18 -10.14
N ALA A 51 1.74 6.26 -10.48
CA ALA A 51 2.69 5.72 -9.51
C ALA A 51 3.59 6.82 -8.93
N TRP A 52 4.06 7.75 -9.77
CA TRP A 52 4.88 8.87 -9.33
C TRP A 52 4.13 9.80 -8.37
N GLN A 53 2.86 10.14 -8.66
CA GLN A 53 2.02 10.92 -7.74
C GLN A 53 1.84 10.23 -6.39
N LEU A 54 1.66 8.90 -6.38
CA LEU A 54 1.55 8.15 -5.13
C LEU A 54 2.85 8.18 -4.32
N VAL A 55 4.01 8.09 -4.98
CA VAL A 55 5.33 8.25 -4.35
C VAL A 55 5.50 9.66 -3.79
N GLU A 56 5.14 10.68 -4.56
CA GLU A 56 5.23 12.08 -4.12
C GLU A 56 4.37 12.34 -2.88
N THR A 57 3.10 11.90 -2.88
CA THR A 57 2.24 12.01 -1.70
C THR A 57 2.86 11.31 -0.48
N MET A 58 3.42 10.11 -0.65
CA MET A 58 4.10 9.41 0.45
C MET A 58 5.30 10.20 0.97
N ASN A 59 6.16 10.71 0.10
CA ASN A 59 7.34 11.45 0.51
C ASN A 59 6.99 12.78 1.19
N GLN A 60 5.89 13.42 0.80
CA GLN A 60 5.41 14.66 1.43
C GLN A 60 4.73 14.43 2.79
N CYS A 61 4.01 13.31 2.97
CA CYS A 61 3.26 13.05 4.21
C CYS A 61 4.12 12.50 5.36
N PHE A 62 5.37 12.08 5.11
CA PHE A 62 6.23 11.48 6.11
C PHE A 62 7.47 12.33 6.37
N ARG A 63 8.06 12.18 7.58
CA ARG A 63 9.21 12.98 8.03
C ARG A 63 10.46 12.86 7.16
N SER A 64 10.55 11.82 6.34
CA SER A 64 11.57 11.65 5.31
C SER A 64 11.00 10.79 4.19
N ASN A 65 11.68 10.79 3.04
CA ASN A 65 11.25 10.05 1.88
C ASN A 65 11.08 8.56 2.18
N LEU A 66 9.95 7.98 1.75
CA LEU A 66 9.74 6.53 1.76
C LEU A 66 10.35 5.87 0.52
N VAL A 67 10.49 6.61 -0.58
CA VAL A 67 11.15 6.17 -1.82
C VAL A 67 12.14 7.23 -2.27
N GLU A 68 13.35 6.81 -2.59
CA GLU A 68 14.37 7.63 -3.22
C GLU A 68 14.60 7.19 -4.66
N THR A 69 14.76 8.15 -5.57
CA THR A 69 15.10 7.90 -6.98
C THR A 69 16.58 8.15 -7.20
N GLN A 70 17.26 7.21 -7.85
CA GLN A 70 18.63 7.39 -8.29
C GLN A 70 18.64 8.07 -9.66
N THR A 71 19.34 9.19 -9.77
CA THR A 71 19.56 9.88 -11.05
C THR A 71 20.81 9.33 -11.74
N GLY A 72 20.67 8.89 -12.99
CA GLY A 72 21.81 8.54 -13.85
C GLY A 72 22.13 7.04 -13.93
N GLY A 73 21.94 6.49 -15.13
CA GLY A 73 22.34 5.14 -15.53
C GLY A 73 21.91 4.88 -16.97
N THR A 74 22.66 4.05 -17.71
CA THR A 74 22.42 3.73 -19.13
C THR A 74 21.06 3.07 -19.42
N HIS A 75 20.34 2.62 -18.39
CA HIS A 75 19.05 1.93 -18.49
C HIS A 75 17.89 2.67 -17.79
N GLY A 76 18.08 3.95 -17.43
CA GLY A 76 17.08 4.75 -16.71
C GLY A 76 17.24 4.66 -15.19
N GLY A 77 16.93 5.76 -14.49
CA GLY A 77 17.10 5.87 -13.04
C GLY A 77 16.35 4.81 -12.24
N GLY A 78 16.96 4.34 -11.16
CA GLY A 78 16.38 3.36 -10.23
C GLY A 78 15.51 4.02 -9.16
N ALA A 79 14.75 3.21 -8.43
CA ALA A 79 14.01 3.62 -7.24
C ALA A 79 14.24 2.62 -6.11
N VAL A 80 14.49 3.12 -4.92
CA VAL A 80 14.74 2.31 -3.72
C VAL A 80 13.77 2.72 -2.62
N VAL A 81 13.15 1.73 -1.98
CA VAL A 81 12.38 1.97 -0.76
C VAL A 81 13.36 2.14 0.40
N THR A 82 13.31 3.30 1.04
CA THR A 82 14.21 3.67 2.14
C THR A 82 13.97 2.79 3.37
N GLU A 83 14.85 2.87 4.36
CA GLU A 83 14.64 2.20 5.66
C GLU A 83 13.33 2.66 6.32
N LEU A 84 13.00 3.95 6.23
CA LEU A 84 11.72 4.46 6.72
C LEU A 84 10.55 3.87 5.92
N GLY A 85 10.67 3.80 4.59
CA GLY A 85 9.65 3.18 3.73
C GLY A 85 9.38 1.71 4.11
N GLN A 86 10.43 0.94 4.39
CA GLN A 86 10.33 -0.44 4.88
C GLN A 86 9.63 -0.51 6.24
N LEU A 87 10.02 0.36 7.18
CA LEU A 87 9.40 0.42 8.50
C LEU A 87 7.90 0.76 8.43
N VAL A 88 7.53 1.77 7.64
CA VAL A 88 6.14 2.19 7.45
C VAL A 88 5.32 1.07 6.82
N LEU A 89 5.83 0.42 5.76
CA LEU A 89 5.18 -0.72 5.13
C LEU A 89 4.92 -1.84 6.14
N ASN A 90 5.92 -2.24 6.91
CA ASN A 90 5.80 -3.30 7.91
C ASN A 90 4.78 -2.96 8.99
N LYS A 91 4.80 -1.73 9.52
CA LYS A 91 3.82 -1.27 10.51
C LYS A 91 2.41 -1.25 9.94
N PHE A 92 2.25 -0.81 8.69
CA PHE A 92 0.94 -0.80 8.03
C PHE A 92 0.39 -2.23 7.84
N ARG A 93 1.21 -3.20 7.41
CA ARG A 93 0.76 -4.60 7.27
C ARG A 93 0.35 -5.21 8.62
N ILE A 94 1.06 -4.90 9.70
CA ILE A 94 0.66 -5.29 11.06
C ILE A 94 -0.69 -4.66 11.44
N MET A 95 -0.89 -3.38 11.15
CA MET A 95 -2.17 -2.71 11.41
C MET A 95 -3.32 -3.34 10.64
N GLU A 96 -3.13 -3.71 9.37
CA GLU A 96 -4.16 -4.41 8.58
C GLU A 96 -4.53 -5.76 9.21
N GLN A 97 -3.54 -6.54 9.64
CA GLN A 97 -3.78 -7.82 10.31
C GLN A 97 -4.53 -7.65 11.63
N GLN A 98 -4.11 -6.70 12.46
CA GLN A 98 -4.77 -6.40 13.72
C GLN A 98 -6.21 -5.92 13.52
N ALA A 99 -6.46 -5.07 12.52
CA ALA A 99 -7.81 -4.60 12.20
C ALA A 99 -8.74 -5.74 11.77
N ILE A 100 -8.22 -6.71 11.00
CA ILE A 100 -8.99 -7.91 10.61
C ILE A 100 -9.30 -8.77 11.83
N GLN A 101 -8.30 -9.05 12.68
CA GLN A 101 -8.48 -9.85 13.89
C GLN A 101 -9.47 -9.20 14.86
N ALA A 102 -9.45 -7.87 14.99
CA ALA A 102 -10.29 -7.14 15.92
C ALA A 102 -11.80 -7.17 15.58
N VAL A 103 -12.17 -7.55 14.35
CA VAL A 103 -13.57 -7.59 13.89
C VAL A 103 -14.00 -8.99 13.48
N GLU A 104 -13.16 -9.99 13.71
CA GLU A 104 -13.38 -11.36 13.24
C GLU A 104 -14.62 -11.98 13.91
N SER A 105 -14.74 -11.87 15.23
CA SER A 105 -15.91 -12.35 15.99
C SER A 105 -17.22 -11.72 15.52
N GLU A 106 -17.25 -10.40 15.39
CA GLU A 106 -18.42 -9.64 14.98
C GLU A 106 -18.80 -9.98 13.53
N PHE A 107 -17.80 -10.20 12.67
CA PHE A 107 -18.04 -10.62 11.30
C PHE A 107 -18.62 -12.04 11.23
N GLU A 108 -18.12 -12.98 12.04
CA GLU A 108 -18.67 -14.33 12.12
C GLU A 108 -20.13 -14.31 12.55
N GLU A 109 -20.46 -13.55 13.60
CA GLU A 109 -21.84 -13.36 14.05
C GLU A 109 -22.71 -12.73 12.96
N LEU A 110 -22.25 -11.64 12.33
CA LEU A 110 -22.97 -10.96 11.25
C LEU A 110 -23.22 -11.89 10.06
N SER A 111 -22.26 -12.76 9.75
CA SER A 111 -22.35 -13.69 8.63
C SER A 111 -23.51 -14.69 8.76
N ASN A 112 -23.93 -15.00 10.00
CA ASN A 112 -25.07 -15.89 10.26
C ASN A 112 -26.41 -15.31 9.85
N TYR A 113 -26.52 -13.97 9.76
CA TYR A 113 -27.73 -13.28 9.30
C TYR A 113 -27.78 -13.10 7.76
N MET A 114 -26.71 -13.47 7.04
CA MET A 114 -26.66 -13.32 5.60
C MET A 114 -27.39 -14.48 4.92
N LYS A 115 -28.18 -14.15 3.88
CA LYS A 115 -28.81 -15.18 3.04
C LYS A 115 -27.73 -15.98 2.33
N VAL A 116 -27.70 -17.29 2.55
CA VAL A 116 -26.90 -18.21 1.73
C VAL A 116 -27.53 -18.22 0.34
N LYS A 117 -26.82 -17.66 -0.65
CA LYS A 117 -27.08 -17.94 -2.06
C LYS A 117 -26.22 -19.11 -2.51
#